data_AF-A0A7C4Y6Q8-F1
#
_entry.id   AF-A0A7C4Y6Q8-F1
#
_cell.length_a   1.000
_cell.length_b   1.000
_cell.length_c   1.000
_cell.angle_alpha   90.00
_cell.angle_beta   90.00
_cell.angle_gamma   90.00
#
_symmetry.space_group_name_H-M   'P 1'
#
loop_
_entity.id
_entity.type
_entity.pdbx_description
1 polymer ?
#
loop_
_entity_poly.entity_id
_entity_poly.type
_entity_poly.pdbx_seq_one_letter_code
_entity_poly.pdbx_strand_id
1 'polypeptide(L)'
;MAGVWSRGLLLLSILAWGLMLFVTLAPALLHEHGPGQSVIAAGNALGFILMMAWFVWVAELVLRRSRTDDAHGRMARWRAPKKGPWNAILDFLANSRFLRYCGEMLPCPPMVSDIQNVIYINYLVPVERIAGLAPAYLELQRLGPGGRYALLTVLTYVHGNFGPRWLGPIRRLLPSPVQSNWRIHVCDPQTGVRGIFFFSTAISSPLHALAARWLSEGVAMHLPEQASVRANGDSAHLVQIDPGAGSAPDVHAELRSAPGHDLTGPWRDCFRDWRDFLAFCVPQDRAMSSQTWYQRVTRQEINLGISPDDCEPLAGTVTSRALSALIGDAQPICFRVARVFFRLDRESYDRRQAELGSGSV
;
A
#
# COMPACT_ATOMS: atom_id res chain seq x y z
N MET A 1 17.55 9.79 24.30
CA MET A 1 17.83 10.51 23.03
C MET A 1 18.92 9.87 22.14
N ALA A 2 19.53 8.73 22.50
CA ALA A 2 20.52 8.06 21.64
C ALA A 2 19.89 7.62 20.30
N GLY A 3 20.54 7.93 19.17
CA GLY A 3 20.18 7.41 17.84
C GLY A 3 19.43 8.36 16.89
N VAL A 4 19.03 9.57 17.30
CA VAL A 4 18.43 10.57 16.37
C VAL A 4 19.51 11.40 15.67
N TRP A 5 20.66 11.58 16.32
CA TRP A 5 21.75 12.38 15.78
C TRP A 5 22.63 11.55 14.83
N SER A 6 22.55 11.85 13.53
CA SER A 6 23.46 11.32 12.51
C SER A 6 24.60 12.32 12.24
N ARG A 7 25.71 11.84 11.65
CA ARG A 7 26.82 12.73 11.22
C ARG A 7 26.35 13.80 10.24
N GLY A 8 25.44 13.44 9.32
CA GLY A 8 24.85 14.37 8.36
C GLY A 8 24.02 15.45 9.03
N LEU A 9 23.17 15.06 9.99
CA LEU A 9 22.37 16.02 10.76
C LEU A 9 23.26 16.94 11.61
N LEU A 10 24.33 16.42 12.21
CA LEU A 10 25.30 17.22 12.96
C LEU A 10 25.95 18.28 12.05
N LEU A 11 26.45 17.88 10.88
CA LEU A 11 27.04 18.83 9.92
C LEU A 11 26.02 19.89 9.49
N LEU A 12 24.81 19.48 9.14
CA LEU A 12 23.73 20.41 8.77
C LEU A 12 23.40 21.38 9.91
N SER A 13 23.41 20.91 11.15
CA SER A 13 23.21 21.74 12.33
C SER A 13 24.30 22.80 12.48
N ILE A 14 25.57 22.40 12.36
CA ILE A 14 26.70 23.32 12.43
C ILE A 14 26.60 24.39 11.34
N LEU A 15 26.28 24.00 10.11
CA LEU A 15 26.12 24.94 9.00
C LEU A 15 24.93 25.88 9.21
N ALA A 16 23.75 25.35 9.55
CA ALA A 16 22.54 26.13 9.73
C ALA A 16 22.69 27.12 10.90
N TRP A 17 23.06 26.63 12.08
CA TRP A 17 23.17 27.47 13.28
C TRP A 17 24.38 28.40 13.22
N GLY A 18 25.51 27.95 12.65
CA GLY A 18 26.69 28.79 12.44
C GLY A 18 26.42 29.96 11.51
N LEU A 19 25.74 29.71 10.38
CA LEU A 19 25.35 30.78 9.46
C LEU A 19 24.36 31.75 10.10
N MET A 20 23.32 31.24 10.76
CA MET A 20 22.31 32.08 11.44
C MET A 20 22.94 32.94 12.55
N LEU A 21 23.86 32.36 13.33
CA LEU A 21 24.61 33.10 14.35
C LEU A 21 25.46 34.20 13.72
N PHE A 22 26.18 33.89 12.64
CA PHE A 22 27.00 34.86 11.92
C PHE A 22 26.18 36.03 11.40
N VAL A 23 25.09 35.78 10.66
CA VAL A 23 24.27 36.87 10.07
C VAL A 23 23.54 37.70 11.13
N THR A 24 23.27 37.11 12.30
CA THR A 24 22.64 37.83 13.42
C THR A 24 23.63 38.70 14.18
N LEU A 25 24.85 38.21 14.43
CA LEU A 25 25.83 38.89 15.26
C LEU A 25 26.79 39.80 14.48
N ALA A 26 27.12 39.48 13.23
CA ALA A 26 28.09 40.23 12.43
C ALA A 26 27.76 41.74 12.30
N PRO A 27 26.49 42.17 12.12
CA PRO A 27 26.17 43.60 12.05
C PRO A 27 26.45 44.36 13.35
N ALA A 28 26.33 43.68 14.50
CA ALA A 28 26.57 44.26 15.82
C ALA A 28 28.05 44.22 16.22
N LEU A 29 28.80 43.20 15.76
CA LEU A 29 30.19 43.00 16.16
C LEU A 29 31.19 43.68 15.22
N LEU A 30 30.82 43.96 13.97
CA LEU A 30 31.72 44.46 12.93
C LEU A 30 31.26 45.82 12.39
N HIS A 31 30.94 46.78 13.26
CA HIS A 31 30.31 48.06 12.87
C HIS A 31 30.96 48.79 11.69
N GLU A 32 32.29 48.78 11.57
CA GLU A 32 33.01 49.48 10.49
C GLU A 32 33.36 48.60 9.28
N HIS A 33 33.37 47.27 9.44
CA HIS A 33 33.83 46.31 8.42
C HIS A 33 32.80 45.20 8.18
N GLY A 34 31.55 45.47 8.53
CA GLY A 34 30.48 44.47 8.54
C GLY A 34 30.11 44.03 7.12
N PRO A 35 29.57 42.82 6.98
CA PRO A 35 29.04 42.37 5.70
C PRO A 35 27.96 43.34 5.22
N GLY A 36 27.98 43.66 3.93
CA GLY A 36 26.95 44.50 3.32
C GLY A 36 25.54 43.92 3.50
N GLN A 37 24.52 44.78 3.45
CA GLN A 37 23.12 44.37 3.63
C GLN A 37 22.69 43.23 2.69
N SER A 38 23.18 43.21 1.46
CA SER A 38 22.91 42.13 0.49
C SER A 38 23.46 40.78 0.95
N VAL A 39 24.64 40.76 1.59
CA VAL A 39 25.26 39.55 2.14
C VAL A 39 24.47 39.05 3.34
N ILE A 40 24.03 39.96 4.22
CA ILE A 40 23.16 39.61 5.36
C ILE A 40 21.83 39.02 4.86
N ALA A 41 21.21 39.64 3.86
CA ALA A 41 19.96 39.17 3.28
C ALA A 41 20.11 37.78 2.63
N ALA A 42 21.16 37.57 1.82
CA ALA A 42 21.46 36.28 1.22
C ALA A 42 21.78 35.21 2.28
N GLY A 43 22.54 35.56 3.30
CA GLY A 43 22.88 34.67 4.40
C GLY A 43 21.66 34.28 5.23
N ASN A 44 20.74 35.21 5.51
CA ASN A 44 19.46 34.92 6.16
C ASN A 44 18.62 33.97 5.28
N ALA A 45 18.48 34.26 3.99
CA ALA A 45 17.72 33.40 3.07
C ALA A 45 18.28 31.97 3.05
N LEU A 46 19.60 31.82 2.93
CA LEU A 46 20.27 30.52 2.97
C LEU A 46 20.11 29.85 4.35
N GLY A 47 20.24 30.60 5.44
CA GLY A 47 20.05 30.12 6.81
C GLY A 47 18.66 29.55 7.03
N PHE A 48 17.61 30.23 6.54
CA PHE A 48 16.23 29.72 6.58
C PHE A 48 16.06 28.45 5.75
N ILE A 49 16.64 28.35 4.55
CA ILE A 49 16.60 27.13 3.73
C ILE A 49 17.27 25.96 4.46
N LEU A 50 18.46 26.18 5.03
CA LEU A 50 19.18 25.16 5.80
C LEU A 50 18.40 24.74 7.04
N MET A 51 17.76 25.68 7.74
CA MET A 51 16.93 25.41 8.89
C MET A 51 15.68 24.59 8.51
N MET A 52 15.02 24.88 7.39
CA MET A 52 13.91 24.07 6.90
C MET A 52 14.37 22.64 6.54
N ALA A 53 15.50 22.50 5.85
CA ALA A 53 16.09 21.20 5.57
C ALA A 53 16.43 20.43 6.86
N TRP A 54 16.92 21.14 7.88
CA TRP A 54 17.20 20.58 9.19
C TRP A 54 15.94 20.07 9.87
N PHE A 55 14.86 20.85 9.92
CA PHE A 55 13.59 20.42 10.51
C PHE A 55 13.01 19.19 9.80
N VAL A 56 13.01 19.17 8.47
CA VAL A 56 12.54 18.03 7.68
C VAL A 56 13.35 16.78 8.00
N TRP A 57 14.68 16.89 8.09
CA TRP A 57 15.53 15.74 8.41
C TRP A 57 15.33 15.25 9.84
N VAL A 58 15.25 16.14 10.83
CA VAL A 58 14.93 15.75 12.22
C VAL A 58 13.59 15.04 12.28
N ALA A 59 12.55 15.60 11.65
CA ALA A 59 11.22 15.00 11.62
C ALA A 59 11.24 13.61 10.96
N GLU A 60 11.93 13.45 9.83
CA GLU A 60 12.12 12.15 9.16
C GLU A 60 12.77 11.11 10.10
N LEU A 61 13.82 11.47 10.83
CA LEU A 61 14.51 10.55 11.75
C LEU A 61 13.66 10.18 12.96
N VAL A 62 12.95 11.15 13.55
CA VAL A 62 12.00 10.91 14.65
C VAL A 62 10.88 9.98 14.18
N LEU A 63 10.30 10.27 13.01
CA LEU A 63 9.21 9.48 12.44
C LEU A 63 9.66 8.05 12.13
N ARG A 64 10.83 7.85 11.50
CA ARG A 64 11.39 6.51 11.23
C ARG A 64 11.57 5.66 12.47
N ARG A 65 11.91 6.28 13.60
CA ARG A 65 12.03 5.57 14.88
C ARG A 65 10.67 5.16 15.44
N SER A 66 9.68 6.04 15.34
CA SER A 66 8.32 5.76 15.82
C SER A 66 7.49 4.89 14.86
N ARG A 67 7.90 4.80 13.59
CA ARG A 67 7.19 4.13 12.49
C ARG A 67 8.21 3.30 11.71
N THR A 68 8.52 2.14 12.27
CA THR A 68 9.48 1.19 11.72
C THR A 68 9.00 0.61 10.39
N ASP A 69 9.94 0.10 9.59
CA ASP A 69 9.60 -0.65 8.40
C ASP A 69 8.93 -1.97 8.81
N ASP A 70 7.88 -2.36 8.08
CA ASP A 70 7.22 -3.67 8.21
C ASP A 70 7.61 -4.56 7.04
N ALA A 71 7.47 -5.89 7.19
CA ALA A 71 7.65 -6.81 6.07
C ALA A 71 6.54 -6.64 5.01
N HIS A 72 5.33 -6.30 5.46
CA HIS A 72 4.12 -6.21 4.64
C HIS A 72 3.29 -4.99 5.04
N GLY A 73 2.34 -4.62 4.17
CA GLY A 73 1.41 -3.53 4.45
C GLY A 73 2.03 -2.15 4.37
N ARG A 74 1.34 -1.16 4.95
CA ARG A 74 1.57 0.27 4.71
C ARG A 74 3.03 0.70 4.84
N MET A 75 3.75 0.21 5.86
CA MET A 75 5.13 0.62 6.15
C MET A 75 6.18 -0.22 5.39
N ALA A 76 5.77 -1.19 4.57
CA ALA A 76 6.67 -2.02 3.78
C ALA A 76 7.61 -1.18 2.91
N ARG A 77 8.88 -1.58 2.93
CA ARG A 77 9.95 -0.85 2.24
C ARG A 77 9.72 -0.87 0.74
N TRP A 78 9.82 0.30 0.13
CA TRP A 78 9.72 0.46 -1.31
C TRP A 78 11.11 0.42 -1.94
N ARG A 79 11.20 -0.21 -3.11
CA ARG A 79 12.36 -0.22 -3.98
C ARG A 79 11.92 -0.10 -5.43
N ALA A 80 12.48 0.86 -6.14
CA ALA A 80 12.29 1.05 -7.57
C ALA A 80 12.78 -0.17 -8.37
N PRO A 81 12.15 -0.48 -9.51
CA PRO A 81 12.48 -1.67 -10.31
C PRO A 81 13.87 -1.64 -10.93
N LYS A 82 14.40 -0.44 -11.22
CA LYS A 82 15.70 -0.25 -11.89
C LYS A 82 16.64 0.58 -11.03
N LYS A 83 17.95 0.36 -11.19
CA LYS A 83 18.97 1.27 -10.63
C LYS A 83 19.03 2.56 -11.43
N GLY A 84 19.49 3.64 -10.81
CA GLY A 84 19.72 4.93 -11.47
C GLY A 84 19.33 6.11 -10.58
N PRO A 85 19.78 7.33 -10.92
CA PRO A 85 19.57 8.52 -10.08
C PRO A 85 18.09 8.86 -9.92
N TRP A 86 17.31 8.74 -11.00
CA TRP A 86 15.85 8.97 -10.95
C TRP A 86 15.14 8.00 -10.00
N ASN A 87 15.49 6.71 -10.10
CA ASN A 87 14.91 5.68 -9.24
C ASN A 87 15.36 5.83 -7.77
N ALA A 88 16.57 6.34 -7.53
CA ALA A 88 17.01 6.70 -6.17
C ALA A 88 16.19 7.86 -5.58
N ILE A 89 15.81 8.84 -6.41
CA ILE A 89 14.87 9.91 -6.00
C ILE A 89 13.50 9.31 -5.67
N LEU A 90 12.97 8.43 -6.53
CA LEU A 90 11.71 7.74 -6.24
C LEU A 90 11.81 6.92 -4.94
N ASP A 91 12.92 6.22 -4.70
CA ASP A 91 13.16 5.45 -3.48
C ASP A 91 13.12 6.35 -2.24
N PHE A 92 13.83 7.48 -2.30
CA PHE A 92 13.85 8.47 -1.22
C PHE A 92 12.45 9.01 -0.93
N LEU A 93 11.74 9.45 -1.97
CA LEU A 93 10.39 10.00 -1.91
C LEU A 93 9.37 8.98 -1.37
N ALA A 94 9.36 7.77 -1.92
CA ALA A 94 8.45 6.69 -1.54
C ALA A 94 8.64 6.21 -0.09
N ASN A 95 9.88 6.25 0.41
CA ASN A 95 10.21 5.80 1.75
C ASN A 95 10.26 6.92 2.79
N SER A 96 10.01 8.18 2.42
CA SER A 96 9.97 9.28 3.40
C SER A 96 8.79 9.12 4.34
N ARG A 97 9.10 9.09 5.65
CA ARG A 97 8.07 9.11 6.70
C ARG A 97 7.49 10.50 6.90
N PHE A 98 8.28 11.55 6.67
CA PHE A 98 7.81 12.94 6.72
C PHE A 98 6.77 13.25 5.64
N LEU A 99 7.03 12.92 4.37
CA LEU A 99 6.06 13.16 3.29
C LEU A 99 4.76 12.40 3.51
N ARG A 100 4.86 11.17 4.01
CA ARG A 100 3.70 10.37 4.40
C ARG A 100 2.93 10.99 5.57
N TYR A 101 3.63 11.48 6.59
CA TYR A 101 3.01 12.20 7.69
C TYR A 101 2.26 13.45 7.23
N CYS A 102 2.84 14.22 6.29
CA CYS A 102 2.12 15.34 5.67
C CYS A 102 0.88 14.87 4.89
N GLY A 103 0.98 13.74 4.18
CA GLY A 103 -0.14 13.15 3.44
C GLY A 103 -1.28 12.67 4.35
N GLU A 104 -0.97 12.15 5.54
CA GLU A 104 -1.95 11.77 6.58
C GLU A 104 -2.81 12.96 7.07
N MET A 105 -2.33 14.20 6.89
CA MET A 105 -3.09 15.40 7.26
C MET A 105 -4.14 15.78 6.21
N LEU A 106 -4.07 15.18 5.01
CA LEU A 106 -5.00 15.45 3.94
C LEU A 106 -6.14 14.42 3.98
N PRO A 107 -7.39 14.83 3.73
CA PRO A 107 -8.48 13.88 3.61
C PRO A 107 -8.26 12.98 2.39
N CYS A 108 -8.53 11.68 2.54
CA CYS A 108 -8.51 10.75 1.42
C CYS A 108 -9.60 11.16 0.41
N PRO A 109 -9.25 11.60 -0.81
CA PRO A 109 -10.27 12.03 -1.77
C PRO A 109 -11.07 10.81 -2.25
N PRO A 110 -12.40 10.93 -2.44
CA PRO A 110 -13.17 9.88 -3.09
C PRO A 110 -12.61 9.59 -4.49
N MET A 111 -12.27 8.35 -4.76
CA MET A 111 -11.67 7.89 -6.02
C MET A 111 -12.64 7.00 -6.78
N VAL A 112 -12.59 7.05 -8.10
CA VAL A 112 -13.38 6.17 -8.96
C VAL A 112 -12.53 5.60 -10.08
N SER A 113 -12.86 4.39 -10.53
CA SER A 113 -12.23 3.77 -11.70
C SER A 113 -13.18 2.84 -12.43
N ASP A 114 -13.11 2.89 -13.76
CA ASP A 114 -13.79 1.97 -14.67
C ASP A 114 -12.85 0.78 -14.95
N ILE A 115 -12.75 -0.15 -14.01
CA ILE A 115 -11.79 -1.26 -14.05
C ILE A 115 -12.20 -2.27 -15.12
N GLN A 116 -11.21 -2.81 -15.82
CA GLN A 116 -11.37 -3.84 -16.84
C GLN A 116 -10.50 -5.07 -16.54
N ASN A 117 -11.02 -6.24 -16.92
CA ASN A 117 -10.33 -7.53 -16.86
C ASN A 117 -9.72 -7.82 -15.48
N VAL A 118 -10.55 -7.88 -14.45
CA VAL A 118 -10.08 -8.26 -13.12
C VAL A 118 -9.87 -9.75 -13.08
N ILE A 119 -8.63 -10.19 -12.93
CA ILE A 119 -8.28 -11.59 -12.75
C ILE A 119 -8.06 -11.84 -11.27
N TYR A 120 -8.88 -12.69 -10.68
CA TYR A 120 -8.74 -13.19 -9.32
C TYR A 120 -8.01 -14.52 -9.32
N ILE A 121 -6.99 -14.63 -8.47
CA ILE A 121 -6.24 -15.85 -8.20
C ILE A 121 -6.31 -16.08 -6.69
N ASN A 122 -6.97 -17.16 -6.28
CA ASN A 122 -7.34 -17.39 -4.88
C ASN A 122 -6.74 -18.69 -4.37
N TYR A 123 -6.23 -18.66 -3.15
CA TYR A 123 -5.64 -19.82 -2.47
C TYR A 123 -6.29 -19.98 -1.09
N LEU A 124 -6.69 -21.21 -0.77
CA LEU A 124 -6.90 -21.60 0.61
C LEU A 124 -5.57 -22.04 1.21
N VAL A 125 -5.12 -21.30 2.21
CA VAL A 125 -3.81 -21.49 2.83
C VAL A 125 -4.01 -21.85 4.29
N PRO A 126 -3.25 -22.83 4.84
CA PRO A 126 -3.24 -23.08 6.28
C PRO A 126 -2.89 -21.82 7.06
N VAL A 127 -3.66 -21.51 8.10
CA VAL A 127 -3.57 -20.24 8.83
C VAL A 127 -2.16 -20.00 9.38
N GLU A 128 -1.49 -21.02 9.87
CA GLU A 128 -0.13 -20.94 10.40
C GLU A 128 0.91 -20.37 9.43
N ARG A 129 0.69 -20.49 8.11
CA ARG A 129 1.60 -19.94 7.09
C ARG A 129 1.44 -18.44 6.89
N ILE A 130 0.25 -17.91 7.14
CA ILE A 130 -0.10 -16.51 6.84
C ILE A 130 -0.63 -15.72 8.04
N ALA A 131 -0.65 -16.31 9.24
CA ALA A 131 -1.08 -15.65 10.46
C ALA A 131 -0.27 -14.37 10.73
N GLY A 132 1.04 -14.38 10.43
CA GLY A 132 1.92 -13.23 10.56
C GLY A 132 1.65 -12.09 9.56
N LEU A 133 0.78 -12.29 8.57
CA LEU A 133 0.36 -11.22 7.65
C LEU A 133 -0.72 -10.31 8.24
N ALA A 134 -1.51 -10.80 9.21
CA ALA A 134 -2.54 -9.97 9.82
C ALA A 134 -1.88 -8.82 10.61
N PRO A 135 -2.25 -7.55 10.34
CA PRO A 135 -1.63 -6.43 11.02
C PRO A 135 -2.14 -6.35 12.47
N ALA A 136 -1.41 -5.63 13.32
CA ALA A 136 -1.79 -5.41 14.72
C ALA A 136 -3.26 -5.01 14.84
N TYR A 137 -3.96 -5.50 15.87
CA TYR A 137 -5.39 -5.26 16.10
C TYR A 137 -6.38 -5.87 15.10
N LEU A 138 -5.94 -6.57 14.05
CA LEU A 138 -6.83 -7.29 13.16
C LEU A 138 -6.52 -8.79 13.25
N GLU A 139 -7.56 -9.60 13.12
CA GLU A 139 -7.45 -11.05 13.11
C GLU A 139 -7.76 -11.59 11.73
N LEU A 140 -7.04 -12.63 11.33
CA LEU A 140 -7.31 -13.34 10.09
C LEU A 140 -8.68 -14.04 10.18
N GLN A 141 -9.51 -13.88 9.14
CA GLN A 141 -10.74 -14.65 9.04
C GLN A 141 -10.41 -16.11 8.72
N ARG A 142 -10.84 -17.00 9.61
CA ARG A 142 -10.57 -18.44 9.53
C ARG A 142 -11.73 -19.18 8.87
N LEU A 143 -11.40 -20.18 8.07
CA LEU A 143 -12.30 -20.96 7.23
C LEU A 143 -12.13 -22.46 7.46
N GLY A 144 -13.19 -23.20 7.15
CA GLY A 144 -13.25 -24.66 7.24
C GLY A 144 -13.26 -25.20 8.68
N PRO A 145 -13.26 -26.54 8.83
CA PRO A 145 -13.32 -27.19 10.13
C PRO A 145 -12.16 -26.77 11.02
N GLY A 146 -12.48 -26.30 12.23
CA GLY A 146 -11.50 -25.84 13.22
C GLY A 146 -10.78 -24.53 12.84
N GLY A 147 -11.24 -23.81 11.81
CA GLY A 147 -10.60 -22.57 11.38
C GLY A 147 -9.17 -22.75 10.88
N ARG A 148 -8.93 -23.88 10.18
CA ARG A 148 -7.62 -24.30 9.69
C ARG A 148 -7.13 -23.49 8.49
N TYR A 149 -8.03 -22.93 7.70
CA TYR A 149 -7.67 -22.24 6.46
C TYR A 149 -7.97 -20.74 6.53
N ALA A 150 -7.35 -19.98 5.64
CA ALA A 150 -7.71 -18.62 5.34
C ALA A 150 -7.54 -18.35 3.84
N LEU A 151 -8.33 -17.40 3.34
CA LEU A 151 -8.31 -17.05 1.93
C LEU A 151 -7.25 -15.97 1.66
N LEU A 152 -6.28 -16.31 0.82
CA LEU A 152 -5.34 -15.38 0.22
C LEU A 152 -5.74 -15.15 -1.24
N THR A 153 -5.89 -13.90 -1.63
CA THR A 153 -6.24 -13.53 -3.01
C THR A 153 -5.19 -12.59 -3.59
N VAL A 154 -4.76 -12.89 -4.81
CA VAL A 154 -4.08 -11.96 -5.69
C VAL A 154 -5.04 -11.58 -6.80
N LEU A 155 -5.32 -10.29 -6.95
CA LEU A 155 -6.16 -9.80 -8.04
C LEU A 155 -5.41 -8.76 -8.85
N THR A 156 -5.42 -8.90 -10.17
CA THR A 156 -4.71 -8.00 -11.08
C THR A 156 -5.66 -7.51 -12.16
N TYR A 157 -5.63 -6.21 -12.45
CA TYR A 157 -6.60 -5.57 -13.33
C TYR A 157 -6.03 -4.31 -13.98
N VAL A 158 -6.73 -3.82 -14.99
CA VAL A 158 -6.43 -2.54 -15.66
C VAL A 158 -7.40 -1.49 -15.14
N HIS A 159 -6.87 -0.41 -14.57
CA HIS A 159 -7.69 0.77 -14.27
C HIS A 159 -8.16 1.44 -15.55
N GLY A 160 -9.40 1.94 -15.56
CA GLY A 160 -9.87 2.91 -16.55
C GLY A 160 -10.24 4.22 -15.88
N ASN A 161 -9.83 5.35 -16.47
CA ASN A 161 -10.16 6.70 -16.01
C ASN A 161 -9.90 6.90 -14.50
N PHE A 162 -8.85 6.28 -13.93
CA PHE A 162 -8.68 6.26 -12.47
C PHE A 162 -8.33 7.65 -11.94
N GLY A 163 -9.14 8.16 -11.02
CA GLY A 163 -8.87 9.47 -10.43
C GLY A 163 -9.94 9.95 -9.45
N PRO A 164 -9.74 11.16 -8.89
CA PRO A 164 -10.70 11.77 -7.99
C PRO A 164 -12.08 11.96 -8.62
N ARG A 165 -13.13 11.64 -7.87
CA ARG A 165 -14.52 11.70 -8.34
C ARG A 165 -14.92 13.09 -8.86
N TRP A 166 -14.41 14.14 -8.24
CA TRP A 166 -14.73 15.54 -8.58
C TRP A 166 -14.18 16.00 -9.94
N LEU A 167 -13.23 15.27 -10.55
CA LEU A 167 -12.78 15.56 -11.92
C LEU A 167 -13.81 15.16 -12.99
N GLY A 168 -14.83 14.37 -12.63
CA GLY A 168 -15.90 14.00 -13.55
C GLY A 168 -15.36 13.37 -14.86
N PRO A 169 -15.81 13.84 -16.04
CA PRO A 169 -15.34 13.34 -17.34
C PRO A 169 -13.86 13.61 -17.66
N ILE A 170 -13.22 14.60 -17.03
CA ILE A 170 -11.80 14.95 -17.29
C ILE A 170 -10.86 13.79 -16.93
N ARG A 171 -11.30 12.88 -16.05
CA ARG A 171 -10.57 11.64 -15.72
C ARG A 171 -10.20 10.78 -16.93
N ARG A 172 -10.88 10.94 -18.08
CA ARG A 172 -10.53 10.25 -19.32
C ARG A 172 -9.13 10.60 -19.85
N LEU A 173 -8.53 11.67 -19.37
CA LEU A 173 -7.16 12.07 -19.68
C LEU A 173 -6.13 11.46 -18.71
N LEU A 174 -6.58 10.85 -17.61
CA LEU A 174 -5.70 10.19 -16.64
C LEU A 174 -5.28 8.82 -17.18
N PRO A 175 -4.06 8.37 -16.85
CA PRO A 175 -3.57 7.09 -17.34
C PRO A 175 -4.39 5.92 -16.77
N SER A 176 -4.29 4.79 -17.47
CA SER A 176 -4.97 3.54 -17.15
C SER A 176 -3.95 2.48 -16.70
N PRO A 177 -3.37 2.60 -15.48
CA PRO A 177 -2.33 1.68 -15.04
C PRO A 177 -2.88 0.30 -14.73
N VAL A 178 -2.01 -0.70 -14.83
CA VAL A 178 -2.26 -2.03 -14.28
C VAL A 178 -2.00 -1.97 -12.78
N GLN A 179 -2.91 -2.52 -11.98
CA GLN A 179 -2.75 -2.67 -10.53
C GLN A 179 -2.95 -4.13 -10.12
N SER A 180 -2.16 -4.58 -9.15
CA SER A 180 -2.27 -5.88 -8.50
C SER A 180 -2.44 -5.67 -7.00
N ASN A 181 -3.48 -6.25 -6.41
CA ASN A 181 -3.77 -6.22 -4.98
C ASN A 181 -3.63 -7.61 -4.38
N TRP A 182 -2.83 -7.72 -3.31
CA TRP A 182 -2.51 -8.97 -2.64
C TRP A 182 -3.06 -8.89 -1.23
N ARG A 183 -4.02 -9.76 -0.93
CA ARG A 183 -4.95 -9.50 0.16
C ARG A 183 -5.35 -10.76 0.92
N ILE A 184 -5.70 -10.54 2.18
CA ILE A 184 -6.29 -11.53 3.09
C ILE A 184 -7.56 -10.96 3.72
N HIS A 185 -8.48 -11.84 4.12
CA HIS A 185 -9.70 -11.45 4.82
C HIS A 185 -9.40 -11.30 6.31
N VAL A 186 -9.79 -10.17 6.90
CA VAL A 186 -9.52 -9.83 8.29
C VAL A 186 -10.79 -9.38 9.01
N CYS A 187 -10.78 -9.45 10.33
CA CYS A 187 -11.83 -8.97 11.22
C CYS A 187 -11.22 -8.11 12.31
N ASP A 188 -11.88 -7.02 12.67
CA ASP A 188 -11.59 -6.30 13.89
C ASP A 188 -12.32 -6.98 15.06
N PRO A 189 -11.61 -7.62 16.00
CA PRO A 189 -12.24 -8.32 17.11
C PRO A 189 -12.97 -7.39 18.07
N GLN A 190 -12.61 -6.10 18.14
CA GLN A 190 -13.27 -5.13 19.03
C GLN A 190 -14.64 -4.70 18.52
N THR A 191 -14.80 -4.57 17.19
CA THR A 191 -16.03 -4.05 16.57
C THR A 191 -16.82 -5.12 15.83
N GLY A 192 -16.23 -6.30 15.59
CA GLY A 192 -16.79 -7.35 14.74
C GLY A 192 -16.76 -7.02 13.25
N VAL A 193 -16.21 -5.86 12.85
CA VAL A 193 -16.19 -5.41 11.46
C VAL A 193 -15.22 -6.25 10.64
N ARG A 194 -15.72 -6.83 9.55
CA ARG A 194 -14.95 -7.64 8.61
C ARG A 194 -14.49 -6.84 7.41
N GLY A 195 -13.33 -7.14 6.87
CA GLY A 195 -12.82 -6.49 5.66
C GLY A 195 -11.64 -7.22 5.07
N ILE A 196 -10.89 -6.48 4.25
CA ILE A 196 -9.71 -6.97 3.55
C ILE A 196 -8.49 -6.21 4.03
N PHE A 197 -7.39 -6.89 4.30
CA PHE A 197 -6.08 -6.25 4.46
C PHE A 197 -5.22 -6.49 3.21
N PHE A 198 -4.71 -5.41 2.62
CA PHE A 198 -3.75 -5.48 1.52
C PHE A 198 -2.33 -5.57 2.08
N PHE A 199 -1.82 -6.80 2.18
CA PHE A 199 -0.45 -7.03 2.65
C PHE A 199 0.60 -6.64 1.60
N SER A 200 0.22 -6.60 0.32
CA SER A 200 1.03 -6.00 -0.76
C SER A 200 0.16 -5.46 -1.88
N THR A 201 0.65 -4.45 -2.60
CA THR A 201 -0.01 -3.88 -3.78
C THR A 201 1.03 -3.40 -4.78
N ALA A 202 0.76 -3.46 -6.07
CA ALA A 202 1.66 -2.94 -7.10
C ALA A 202 0.87 -2.19 -8.18
N ILE A 203 1.40 -1.07 -8.69
CA ILE A 203 0.77 -0.30 -9.77
C ILE A 203 1.80 0.14 -10.80
N SER A 204 1.47 0.04 -12.08
CA SER A 204 2.38 0.31 -13.21
C SER A 204 2.63 1.80 -13.50
N SER A 205 2.26 2.69 -12.58
CA SER A 205 2.43 4.13 -12.71
C SER A 205 3.20 4.70 -11.51
N PRO A 206 4.40 5.27 -11.71
CA PRO A 206 5.19 5.85 -10.61
C PRO A 206 4.45 6.94 -9.84
N LEU A 207 3.70 7.79 -10.55
CA LEU A 207 2.90 8.86 -9.94
C LEU A 207 1.83 8.28 -9.01
N HIS A 208 1.07 7.29 -9.47
CA HIS A 208 0.05 6.65 -8.65
C HIS A 208 0.67 5.88 -7.48
N ALA A 209 1.83 5.25 -7.70
CA ALA A 209 2.55 4.55 -6.63
C ALA A 209 2.97 5.52 -5.52
N LEU A 210 3.59 6.64 -5.85
CA LEU A 210 3.99 7.66 -4.87
C LEU A 210 2.77 8.30 -4.18
N ALA A 211 1.76 8.70 -4.95
CA ALA A 211 0.54 9.30 -4.40
C ALA A 211 -0.15 8.35 -3.41
N ALA A 212 -0.30 7.08 -3.75
CA ALA A 212 -0.88 6.09 -2.85
C ALA A 212 -0.03 5.90 -1.57
N ARG A 213 1.31 5.88 -1.68
CA ARG A 213 2.17 5.74 -0.50
C ARG A 213 2.10 6.92 0.46
N TRP A 214 1.82 8.12 -0.03
CA TRP A 214 1.69 9.30 0.81
C TRP A 214 0.27 9.51 1.33
N LEU A 215 -0.74 9.21 0.51
CA LEU A 215 -2.13 9.64 0.76
C LEU A 215 -3.08 8.49 1.14
N SER A 216 -2.66 7.22 1.06
CA SER A 216 -3.54 6.08 1.34
C SER A 216 -3.04 5.22 2.49
N GLU A 217 -3.87 5.09 3.52
CA GLU A 217 -3.60 4.29 4.72
C GLU A 217 -3.65 2.78 4.51
N GLY A 218 -4.35 2.34 3.46
CA GLY A 218 -4.69 0.94 3.24
C GLY A 218 -3.71 0.13 2.39
N VAL A 219 -2.68 0.73 1.77
CA VAL A 219 -1.93 0.06 0.70
C VAL A 219 -0.40 0.26 0.77
N ALA A 220 0.32 -0.83 0.50
CA ALA A 220 1.77 -0.89 0.33
C ALA A 220 2.11 -0.71 -1.16
N MET A 221 1.88 0.47 -1.74
CA MET A 221 1.92 0.59 -3.21
C MET A 221 3.35 0.50 -3.77
N HIS A 222 3.70 -0.63 -4.37
CA HIS A 222 4.97 -0.90 -5.04
C HIS A 222 4.92 -0.56 -6.53
N LEU A 223 6.09 -0.38 -7.14
CA LEU A 223 6.24 -0.13 -8.57
C LEU A 223 6.92 -1.34 -9.23
N PRO A 224 6.23 -2.09 -10.09
CA PRO A 224 6.85 -3.14 -10.88
C PRO A 224 7.64 -2.55 -12.06
N GLU A 225 8.56 -3.33 -12.61
CA GLU A 225 9.23 -3.01 -13.88
C GLU A 225 8.26 -3.15 -15.05
N GLN A 226 7.49 -4.25 -15.05
CA GLN A 226 6.50 -4.54 -16.07
C GLN A 226 5.22 -5.05 -15.40
N ALA A 227 4.08 -4.64 -15.94
CA ALA A 227 2.79 -5.13 -15.49
C ALA A 227 1.84 -5.17 -16.69
N SER A 228 1.13 -6.28 -16.86
CA SER A 228 0.15 -6.43 -17.92
C SER A 228 -0.95 -7.41 -17.54
N VAL A 229 -2.15 -7.12 -18.05
CA VAL A 229 -3.27 -8.06 -18.12
C VAL A 229 -3.74 -8.04 -19.58
N ARG A 230 -3.63 -9.17 -20.26
CA ARG A 230 -4.03 -9.31 -21.67
C ARG A 230 -5.08 -10.39 -21.80
N ALA A 231 -6.09 -10.12 -22.62
CA ALA A 231 -6.99 -11.14 -23.14
C ALA A 231 -6.57 -11.43 -24.59
N ASN A 232 -6.10 -12.64 -24.86
CA ASN A 232 -5.77 -13.13 -26.20
C ASN A 232 -7.01 -13.86 -26.74
N GLY A 233 -7.86 -13.14 -27.49
CA GLY A 233 -9.17 -13.64 -27.86
C GLY A 233 -10.11 -13.78 -26.66
N ASP A 234 -11.22 -14.49 -26.86
CA ASP A 234 -12.28 -14.57 -25.84
C ASP A 234 -11.96 -15.51 -24.67
N SER A 235 -10.95 -16.38 -24.79
CA SER A 235 -10.77 -17.50 -23.86
C SER A 235 -9.39 -17.62 -23.21
N ALA A 236 -8.40 -16.79 -23.57
CA ALA A 236 -7.07 -16.86 -22.96
C ALA A 236 -6.70 -15.55 -22.29
N HIS A 237 -6.22 -15.63 -21.05
CA HIS A 237 -5.82 -14.50 -20.23
C HIS A 237 -4.39 -14.66 -19.75
N LEU A 238 -3.60 -13.61 -19.94
CA LEU A 238 -2.23 -13.52 -19.45
C LEU A 238 -2.15 -12.42 -18.39
N VAL A 239 -1.67 -12.77 -17.21
CA VAL A 239 -1.31 -11.82 -16.16
C VAL A 239 0.19 -11.87 -15.96
N GLN A 240 0.83 -10.70 -15.93
CA GLN A 240 2.26 -10.60 -15.64
C GLN A 240 2.51 -9.39 -14.76
N ILE A 241 3.17 -9.58 -13.63
CA ILE A 241 3.82 -8.55 -12.83
C ILE A 241 5.26 -8.97 -12.65
N ASP A 242 6.18 -8.18 -13.20
CA ASP A 242 7.63 -8.35 -13.05
C ASP A 242 8.18 -7.23 -12.18
N PRO A 243 8.78 -7.53 -11.02
CA PRO A 243 9.33 -6.51 -10.14
C PRO A 243 10.67 -5.94 -10.59
N GLY A 244 11.34 -6.56 -11.56
CA GLY A 244 12.74 -6.26 -11.87
C GLY A 244 13.62 -6.46 -10.64
N ALA A 245 14.41 -5.45 -10.28
CA ALA A 245 15.19 -5.41 -9.04
C ALA A 245 14.44 -4.74 -7.86
N GLY A 246 13.16 -4.39 -8.06
CA GLY A 246 12.34 -3.62 -7.13
C GLY A 246 11.70 -4.46 -6.03
N SER A 247 10.78 -3.81 -5.30
CA SER A 247 10.06 -4.40 -4.16
C SER A 247 8.68 -4.95 -4.48
N ALA A 248 8.19 -4.80 -5.72
CA ALA A 248 6.89 -5.35 -6.09
C ALA A 248 6.91 -6.89 -5.98
N PRO A 249 5.76 -7.54 -5.70
CA PRO A 249 5.67 -8.99 -5.81
C PRO A 249 5.59 -9.39 -7.30
N ASP A 250 6.10 -10.58 -7.64
CA ASP A 250 5.98 -11.16 -8.98
C ASP A 250 4.75 -12.07 -9.09
N VAL A 251 4.09 -12.07 -10.25
CA VAL A 251 3.11 -13.09 -10.61
C VAL A 251 3.04 -13.25 -12.11
N HIS A 252 3.02 -14.49 -12.58
CA HIS A 252 2.75 -14.85 -13.97
C HIS A 252 1.61 -15.87 -13.99
N ALA A 253 0.58 -15.62 -14.79
CA ALA A 253 -0.53 -16.55 -14.93
C ALA A 253 -0.98 -16.66 -16.38
N GLU A 254 -1.13 -17.90 -16.84
CA GLU A 254 -1.69 -18.25 -18.14
C GLU A 254 -2.97 -19.03 -17.90
N LEU A 255 -4.10 -18.34 -18.10
CA LEU A 255 -5.42 -18.81 -17.71
C LEU A 255 -6.32 -18.89 -18.93
N ARG A 256 -7.30 -19.80 -18.87
CA ARG A 256 -8.34 -19.95 -19.88
C ARG A 256 -9.71 -20.09 -19.25
N SER A 257 -10.75 -19.66 -19.98
CA SER A 257 -12.14 -19.85 -19.56
C SER A 257 -12.42 -21.33 -19.30
N ALA A 258 -13.10 -21.59 -18.19
CA ALA A 258 -13.47 -22.93 -17.74
C ALA A 258 -14.99 -23.01 -17.52
N PRO A 259 -15.60 -24.19 -17.70
CA PRO A 259 -17.04 -24.37 -17.53
C PRO A 259 -17.53 -24.20 -16.07
N GLY A 260 -16.61 -24.18 -15.10
CA GLY A 260 -16.89 -24.11 -13.67
C GLY A 260 -15.75 -24.70 -12.85
N HIS A 261 -15.78 -24.49 -11.53
CA HIS A 261 -14.89 -25.16 -10.58
C HIS A 261 -15.69 -26.14 -9.73
N ASP A 262 -15.37 -27.43 -9.84
CA ASP A 262 -15.81 -28.42 -8.87
C ASP A 262 -14.94 -28.31 -7.62
N LEU A 263 -15.54 -27.78 -6.54
CA LEU A 263 -14.81 -27.62 -5.28
C LEU A 263 -14.49 -28.98 -4.68
N THR A 264 -13.19 -29.25 -4.51
CA THR A 264 -12.66 -30.49 -3.93
C THR A 264 -11.67 -30.18 -2.81
N GLY A 265 -11.40 -31.18 -1.95
CA GLY A 265 -10.42 -31.07 -0.87
C GLY A 265 -10.69 -29.86 0.05
N PRO A 266 -9.67 -29.05 0.39
CA PRO A 266 -9.82 -27.89 1.27
C PRO A 266 -10.90 -26.89 0.85
N TRP A 267 -11.16 -26.76 -0.45
CA TRP A 267 -12.19 -25.87 -0.96
C TRP A 267 -13.59 -26.33 -0.59
N ARG A 268 -13.83 -27.65 -0.66
CA ARG A 268 -15.12 -28.25 -0.24
C ARG A 268 -15.32 -28.21 1.27
N ASP A 269 -14.23 -28.29 2.03
CA ASP A 269 -14.25 -28.14 3.49
C ASP A 269 -14.65 -26.72 3.91
N CYS A 270 -14.31 -25.70 3.11
CA CYS A 270 -14.56 -24.30 3.43
C CYS A 270 -15.86 -23.74 2.83
N PHE A 271 -16.29 -24.26 1.68
CA PHE A 271 -17.41 -23.72 0.92
C PHE A 271 -18.29 -24.83 0.37
N ARG A 272 -19.60 -24.59 0.39
CA ARG A 272 -20.59 -25.56 -0.10
C ARG A 272 -20.53 -25.73 -1.61
N ASP A 273 -20.30 -24.65 -2.35
CA ASP A 273 -20.31 -24.65 -3.82
C ASP A 273 -19.57 -23.39 -4.34
N TRP A 274 -19.44 -23.29 -5.66
CA TRP A 274 -18.81 -22.15 -6.34
C TRP A 274 -19.44 -20.81 -5.94
N ARG A 275 -20.77 -20.76 -5.81
CA ARG A 275 -21.50 -19.53 -5.49
C ARG A 275 -21.25 -19.10 -4.04
N ASP A 276 -21.18 -20.05 -3.12
CA ASP A 276 -20.82 -19.83 -1.71
C ASP A 276 -19.39 -19.28 -1.57
N PHE A 277 -18.43 -19.84 -2.32
CA PHE A 277 -17.08 -19.29 -2.41
C PHE A 277 -17.08 -17.85 -2.93
N LEU A 278 -17.78 -17.57 -4.04
CA LEU A 278 -17.84 -16.22 -4.60
C LEU A 278 -18.53 -15.23 -3.65
N ALA A 279 -19.59 -15.65 -2.95
CA ALA A 279 -20.28 -14.82 -1.96
C ALA A 279 -19.37 -14.44 -0.78
N PHE A 280 -18.35 -15.25 -0.47
CA PHE A 280 -17.32 -14.90 0.51
C PHE A 280 -16.19 -14.05 -0.10
N CYS A 281 -15.69 -14.42 -1.27
CA CYS A 281 -14.48 -13.84 -1.88
C CYS A 281 -14.72 -12.48 -2.55
N VAL A 282 -15.84 -12.30 -3.23
CA VAL A 282 -16.11 -11.15 -4.10
C VAL A 282 -16.40 -9.88 -3.31
N PRO A 283 -17.21 -9.88 -2.22
CA PRO A 283 -17.46 -8.67 -1.45
C PRO A 283 -16.15 -8.05 -0.94
N GLN A 284 -15.86 -6.85 -1.43
CA GLN A 284 -14.74 -6.03 -1.00
C GLN A 284 -15.27 -4.66 -0.60
N ASP A 285 -16.10 -4.66 0.44
CA ASP A 285 -16.77 -3.43 0.88
C ASP A 285 -15.84 -2.52 1.69
N ARG A 286 -14.72 -3.05 2.18
CA ARG A 286 -13.75 -2.26 2.93
C ARG A 286 -12.34 -2.83 2.91
N ALA A 287 -11.38 -1.93 2.78
CA ALA A 287 -9.99 -2.19 3.09
C ALA A 287 -9.69 -1.70 4.51
N MET A 288 -8.98 -2.53 5.27
CA MET A 288 -8.63 -2.28 6.66
C MET A 288 -7.12 -2.26 6.81
N SER A 289 -6.61 -1.41 7.69
CA SER A 289 -5.19 -1.27 8.00
C SER A 289 -5.03 -0.80 9.43
N SER A 290 -3.83 -0.93 9.98
CA SER A 290 -3.55 -0.60 11.37
C SER A 290 -2.50 0.48 11.49
N GLN A 291 -2.70 1.39 12.43
CA GLN A 291 -1.78 2.47 12.74
C GLN A 291 -1.48 2.43 14.24
N THR A 292 -0.50 1.60 14.60
CA THR A 292 -0.10 1.35 16.00
C THR A 292 0.36 2.62 16.72
N TRP A 293 1.04 3.54 16.02
CA TRP A 293 1.49 4.82 16.57
C TRP A 293 0.34 5.79 16.90
N TYR A 294 -0.86 5.58 16.35
CA TYR A 294 -2.07 6.31 16.71
C TYR A 294 -3.07 5.44 17.47
N GLN A 295 -2.72 4.18 17.77
CA GLN A 295 -3.60 3.20 18.42
C GLN A 295 -4.97 3.13 17.73
N ARG A 296 -5.00 2.97 16.42
CA ARG A 296 -6.26 2.91 15.66
C ARG A 296 -6.21 1.95 14.48
N VAL A 297 -7.40 1.53 14.05
CA VAL A 297 -7.61 0.87 12.75
C VAL A 297 -8.21 1.87 11.78
N THR A 298 -7.71 1.85 10.56
CA THR A 298 -8.24 2.61 9.44
C THR A 298 -9.11 1.72 8.59
N ARG A 299 -10.29 2.23 8.19
CA ARG A 299 -11.21 1.59 7.25
C ARG A 299 -11.43 2.50 6.05
N GLN A 300 -11.17 1.97 4.86
CA GLN A 300 -11.48 2.58 3.58
C GLN A 300 -12.69 1.86 2.99
N GLU A 301 -13.84 2.52 2.98
CA GLU A 301 -15.08 1.95 2.45
C GLU A 301 -15.04 1.97 0.92
N ILE A 302 -15.22 0.80 0.33
CA ILE A 302 -15.10 0.53 -1.10
C ILE A 302 -16.45 -0.01 -1.60
N ASN A 303 -16.83 0.35 -2.81
CA ASN A 303 -17.96 -0.24 -3.49
C ASN A 303 -17.51 -0.71 -4.88
N LEU A 304 -17.73 -1.99 -5.17
CA LEU A 304 -17.42 -2.61 -6.46
C LEU A 304 -18.66 -3.05 -7.24
N GLY A 305 -19.78 -3.30 -6.55
CA GLY A 305 -21.03 -3.75 -7.17
C GLY A 305 -20.94 -5.05 -7.98
N ILE A 306 -19.96 -5.93 -7.69
CA ILE A 306 -19.74 -7.17 -8.46
C ILE A 306 -20.79 -8.20 -8.06
N SER A 307 -21.51 -8.74 -9.05
CA SER A 307 -22.36 -9.92 -8.83
C SER A 307 -21.52 -11.20 -8.93
N PRO A 308 -21.78 -12.23 -8.11
CA PRO A 308 -21.22 -13.57 -8.34
C PRO A 308 -21.48 -14.12 -9.74
N ASP A 309 -22.57 -13.68 -10.39
CA ASP A 309 -22.93 -14.11 -11.75
C ASP A 309 -22.03 -13.45 -12.83
N ASP A 310 -21.30 -12.39 -12.50
CA ASP A 310 -20.31 -11.74 -13.39
C ASP A 310 -18.93 -12.42 -13.37
N CYS A 311 -18.77 -13.45 -12.53
CA CYS A 311 -17.51 -14.14 -12.30
C CYS A 311 -17.35 -15.34 -13.24
N GLU A 312 -16.55 -15.15 -14.28
CA GLU A 312 -16.20 -16.18 -15.27
C GLU A 312 -15.10 -17.11 -14.72
N PRO A 313 -15.35 -18.41 -14.53
CA PRO A 313 -14.35 -19.34 -14.02
C PRO A 313 -13.15 -19.45 -14.97
N LEU A 314 -11.94 -19.46 -14.41
CA LEU A 314 -10.70 -19.63 -15.14
C LEU A 314 -9.88 -20.80 -14.61
N ALA A 315 -9.19 -21.51 -15.49
CA ALA A 315 -8.23 -22.56 -15.16
C ALA A 315 -6.92 -22.38 -15.93
N GLY A 316 -5.80 -22.81 -15.35
CA GLY A 316 -4.49 -22.70 -15.98
C GLY A 316 -3.35 -22.71 -14.99
N THR A 317 -2.21 -22.16 -15.39
CA THR A 317 -1.00 -22.16 -14.57
C THR A 317 -0.79 -20.80 -13.92
N VAL A 318 -0.32 -20.81 -12.67
CA VAL A 318 0.08 -19.61 -11.94
C VAL A 318 1.43 -19.87 -11.31
N THR A 319 2.39 -18.96 -11.52
CA THR A 319 3.71 -19.00 -10.91
C THR A 319 4.03 -17.66 -10.25
N SER A 320 4.65 -17.72 -9.07
CA SER A 320 5.07 -16.54 -8.32
C SER A 320 6.07 -16.95 -7.24
N ARG A 321 7.23 -16.28 -7.21
CA ARG A 321 8.21 -16.44 -6.12
C ARG A 321 7.73 -15.79 -4.84
N ALA A 322 7.04 -14.65 -4.95
CA ALA A 322 6.46 -13.97 -3.79
C ALA A 322 5.38 -14.81 -3.09
N LEU A 323 4.59 -15.61 -3.83
CA LEU A 323 3.56 -16.47 -3.24
C LEU A 323 4.10 -17.79 -2.70
N SER A 324 5.14 -18.38 -3.31
CA SER A 324 5.54 -19.76 -3.04
C SER A 324 5.78 -20.05 -1.55
N ALA A 325 6.38 -19.10 -0.82
CA ALA A 325 6.60 -19.20 0.62
C ALA A 325 5.29 -19.19 1.43
N LEU A 326 4.27 -18.47 0.97
CA LEU A 326 2.99 -18.30 1.66
C LEU A 326 2.04 -19.48 1.39
N ILE A 327 1.93 -19.91 0.14
CA ILE A 327 0.89 -20.85 -0.29
C ILE A 327 1.28 -22.33 -0.15
N GLY A 328 2.58 -22.66 -0.12
CA GLY A 328 3.04 -24.05 -0.16
C GLY A 328 2.57 -24.75 -1.44
N ASP A 329 1.92 -25.91 -1.29
CA ASP A 329 1.42 -26.72 -2.41
C ASP A 329 -0.05 -26.41 -2.78
N ALA A 330 -0.64 -25.37 -2.18
CA ALA A 330 -2.05 -25.01 -2.41
C ALA A 330 -2.32 -24.67 -3.88
N GLN A 331 -3.34 -25.29 -4.45
CA GLN A 331 -3.76 -25.04 -5.83
C GLN A 331 -4.72 -23.85 -5.91
N PRO A 332 -4.54 -22.94 -6.89
CA PRO A 332 -5.38 -21.78 -7.02
C PRO A 332 -6.75 -22.10 -7.62
N ILE A 333 -7.75 -21.35 -7.19
CA ILE A 333 -9.01 -21.18 -7.92
C ILE A 333 -9.02 -19.77 -8.52
N CYS A 334 -9.23 -19.70 -9.84
CA CYS A 334 -9.17 -18.46 -10.59
C CYS A 334 -10.52 -18.11 -11.23
N PHE A 335 -10.80 -16.81 -11.34
CA PHE A 335 -11.94 -16.30 -12.11
C PHE A 335 -11.67 -14.89 -12.64
N ARG A 336 -12.44 -14.47 -13.64
CA ARG A 336 -12.41 -13.13 -14.21
C ARG A 336 -13.70 -12.38 -13.90
N VAL A 337 -13.57 -11.08 -13.67
CA VAL A 337 -14.69 -10.13 -13.77
C VAL A 337 -14.36 -9.14 -14.88
N ALA A 338 -15.18 -9.11 -15.93
CA ALA A 338 -14.86 -8.38 -17.15
C ALA A 338 -14.79 -6.86 -16.92
N ARG A 339 -15.72 -6.31 -16.14
CA ARG A 339 -15.84 -4.88 -15.84
C ARG A 339 -16.26 -4.69 -14.39
N VAL A 340 -15.63 -3.72 -13.72
CA VAL A 340 -15.97 -3.35 -12.35
C VAL A 340 -15.96 -1.83 -12.24
N PHE A 341 -17.01 -1.27 -11.67
CA PHE A 341 -17.01 0.14 -11.30
C PHE A 341 -16.52 0.28 -9.86
N PHE A 342 -15.27 0.71 -9.70
CA PHE A 342 -14.67 0.93 -8.39
C PHE A 342 -15.03 2.32 -7.86
N ARG A 343 -15.43 2.37 -6.59
CA ARG A 343 -15.59 3.60 -5.83
C ARG A 343 -14.97 3.47 -4.45
N LEU A 344 -14.06 4.39 -4.12
CA LEU A 344 -13.62 4.64 -2.75
C LEU A 344 -14.47 5.78 -2.19
N ASP A 345 -15.28 5.49 -1.17
CA ASP A 345 -16.27 6.42 -0.66
C ASP A 345 -15.72 7.30 0.47
N ARG A 346 -15.21 6.67 1.52
CA ARG A 346 -14.69 7.38 2.70
C ARG A 346 -13.61 6.59 3.41
N GLU A 347 -12.79 7.32 4.14
CA GLU A 347 -11.88 6.77 5.13
C GLU A 347 -12.44 7.07 6.54
N SER A 348 -12.39 6.08 7.43
CA SER A 348 -12.83 6.19 8.82
C SER A 348 -11.81 5.55 9.75
N TYR A 349 -11.81 5.96 11.02
CA TYR A 349 -10.84 5.51 12.00
C TYR A 349 -11.54 5.03 13.27
N ASP A 350 -11.21 3.82 13.69
CA ASP A 350 -11.66 3.25 14.96
C ASP A 350 -10.51 3.29 15.95
N ARG A 351 -10.65 4.11 17.00
CA ARG A 351 -9.65 4.17 18.08
C ARG A 351 -9.68 2.89 18.89
N ARG A 352 -8.49 2.37 19.18
CA ARG A 352 -8.31 1.35 20.21
C ARG A 352 -8.45 2.02 21.55
N GLN A 353 -9.32 1.44 22.39
CA GLN A 353 -9.23 1.75 23.81
C GLN A 353 -7.85 1.26 24.24
N ALA A 354 -7.05 2.13 24.84
CA ALA A 354 -5.90 1.64 25.58
C ALA A 354 -6.44 0.60 26.55
N GLU A 355 -5.86 -0.61 26.54
CA GLU A 355 -6.04 -1.51 27.67
C GLU A 355 -5.54 -0.72 28.89
N LEU A 356 -6.48 -0.12 29.63
CA LEU A 356 -6.23 0.41 30.95
C LEU A 356 -5.75 -0.81 31.73
N GLY A 357 -4.43 -0.89 31.93
CA GLY A 357 -3.75 -2.06 32.44
C GLY A 357 -4.53 -2.71 33.57
N SER A 358 -5.13 -3.85 33.28
CA SER A 358 -5.63 -4.76 34.29
C SER A 358 -4.42 -5.45 34.93
N GLY A 359 -3.85 -4.82 35.96
CA GLY A 359 -2.97 -5.42 36.97
C GLY A 359 -1.58 -5.86 36.49
N SER A 360 -0.49 -5.53 37.18
CA SER A 360 -0.31 -5.77 38.61
C SER A 360 0.60 -4.72 39.25
N VAL A 361 0.27 -4.45 40.51
CA VAL A 361 1.01 -3.72 41.55
C VAL A 361 2.44 -4.24 41.70
#